data_AF-A0AAN4ZAL0-F1
#
_entry.id   AF-A0AAN4ZAL0-F1
#
_cell.length_a   1.000
_cell.length_b   1.000
_cell.length_c   1.000
_cell.angle_alpha   90.00
_cell.angle_beta   90.00
_cell.angle_gamma   90.00
#
_symmetry.space_group_name_H-M   'P 1'
#
loop_
_entity.id
_entity.type
_entity.pdbx_description
1 polymer ?
#
loop_
_entity_poly.entity_id
_entity_poly.type
_entity_poly.pdbx_seq_one_letter_code
_entity_poly.pdbx_strand_id
1 'polypeptide(L)'
;SKERALKKKKNSEKNKDKMAKASEDDGFNTKGEVRYEGKQKFKHKKVNRRLLARTSAKAMKKKRRKVMTKGYSGATTTEKSLSTREVMLSRLLTLAALLTVCQSIVDPRSILDSLPTYKNYTEMRKKYFEIIRDYPYGDPDYRCASMEQTTEGPKDAHHIRPSDIRVVAAIGDSLTAGRDALTEATFDIGTEYRGISFDAGGDEVLATRTTIPNIVAHFSPSLIGSSHGKRKGKMVVDRGDPSTDFNVAVSGSFSTDLMDQRRLRASNFVRMEEDWKLITLFVGSNDLCKYGTDNTTDLSPEAFIGRVKETLDFIKEKIPRSFVNLMPPFNVFVLNDTHESAPFCEQFHHIACPSLFTLSSEEGASLFNQYYEGLLDLPRQLNSEGFAVTVNRALNMERLPQIWGTPHYALLAIDCFHFSGFTHDVAAKLVWQNILKPEYARGDANDFASLPLQSVACPSEMCSYLQSNLTDCASTKPATRVLVDSAIITGKNSKPAAVMAVFGVLMGCAIFAAGTVATIVRFRRRYKRRVNERTPLLTAHYYE
;
A
#
# COMPACT_ATOMS: atom_id res chain seq x y z
N SER A 1 46.47 9.89 -23.94
CA SER A 1 46.44 10.50 -22.59
C SER A 1 45.46 11.67 -22.52
N LYS A 2 45.78 12.84 -23.11
CA LYS A 2 44.99 14.09 -23.03
C LYS A 2 43.47 13.95 -23.30
N GLU A 3 43.08 13.15 -24.28
CA GLU A 3 41.67 12.95 -24.67
C GLU A 3 40.80 12.33 -23.54
N ARG A 4 41.35 11.41 -22.73
CA ARG A 4 40.64 10.86 -21.55
C ARG A 4 40.46 11.90 -20.45
N ALA A 5 41.43 12.80 -20.28
CA ALA A 5 41.32 13.91 -19.32
C ALA A 5 40.24 14.91 -19.76
N LEU A 6 40.19 15.27 -21.05
CA LEU A 6 39.15 16.14 -21.60
C LEU A 6 37.74 15.54 -21.44
N LYS A 7 37.61 14.23 -21.64
CA LYS A 7 36.34 13.50 -21.46
C LYS A 7 35.92 13.38 -19.99
N LYS A 8 36.87 13.24 -19.06
CA LYS A 8 36.62 13.36 -17.62
C LYS A 8 36.17 14.77 -17.24
N LYS A 9 36.82 15.83 -17.75
CA LYS A 9 36.46 17.23 -17.44
C LYS A 9 35.05 17.57 -17.93
N LYS A 10 34.73 17.26 -19.19
CA LYS A 10 33.36 17.45 -19.73
C LYS A 10 32.30 16.65 -18.97
N ASN A 11 32.59 15.43 -18.52
CA ASN A 11 31.64 14.68 -17.68
C ASN A 11 31.50 15.28 -16.26
N SER A 12 32.57 15.82 -15.69
CA SER A 12 32.52 16.51 -14.39
C SER A 12 31.70 17.80 -14.47
N GLU A 13 31.85 18.58 -15.54
CA GLU A 13 31.06 19.80 -15.80
C GLU A 13 29.58 19.42 -16.00
N LYS A 14 29.28 18.43 -16.85
CA LYS A 14 27.90 17.93 -17.05
C LYS A 14 27.25 17.35 -15.80
N ASN A 15 28.03 16.85 -14.85
CA ASN A 15 27.51 16.39 -13.55
C ASN A 15 27.26 17.57 -12.60
N LYS A 16 28.09 18.63 -12.62
CA LYS A 16 27.82 19.86 -11.87
C LYS A 16 26.55 20.56 -12.35
N ASP A 17 26.36 20.70 -13.67
CA ASP A 17 25.13 21.28 -14.25
C ASP A 17 23.88 20.47 -13.90
N LYS A 18 24.01 19.13 -13.79
CA LYS A 18 22.92 18.25 -13.36
C LYS A 18 22.62 18.35 -11.86
N MET A 19 23.63 18.55 -11.02
CA MET A 19 23.42 18.76 -9.58
C MET A 19 22.79 20.13 -9.32
N ALA A 20 23.17 21.17 -10.07
CA ALA A 20 22.49 22.47 -10.04
C ALA A 20 21.01 22.36 -10.46
N LYS A 21 20.69 21.57 -11.50
CA LYS A 21 19.29 21.28 -11.86
C LYS A 21 18.54 20.34 -10.91
N ALA A 22 19.20 19.81 -9.88
CA ALA A 22 18.56 19.02 -8.83
C ALA A 22 18.39 19.80 -7.51
N SER A 23 18.95 21.02 -7.40
CA SER A 23 18.78 21.88 -6.21
C SER A 23 17.54 22.79 -6.27
N GLU A 24 16.77 22.75 -7.37
CA GLU A 24 15.51 23.47 -7.56
C GLU A 24 14.27 22.58 -7.33
N ASP A 25 14.46 21.37 -6.78
CA ASP A 25 13.40 20.39 -6.53
C ASP A 25 12.84 20.55 -5.11
N ASP A 26 11.80 21.38 -4.97
CA ASP A 26 11.08 21.69 -3.71
C ASP A 26 10.24 20.53 -3.14
N GLY A 27 10.35 19.33 -3.74
CA GLY A 27 9.61 18.15 -3.31
C GLY A 27 8.15 18.09 -3.78
N PHE A 28 7.60 19.15 -4.40
CA PHE A 28 6.25 19.14 -4.98
C PHE A 28 6.24 19.46 -6.48
N ASN A 29 6.86 20.55 -6.93
CA ASN A 29 6.50 21.20 -8.21
C ASN A 29 7.16 20.63 -9.47
N THR A 30 8.17 19.75 -9.40
CA THR A 30 8.89 19.29 -10.60
C THR A 30 8.19 18.13 -11.34
N LYS A 31 7.47 18.44 -12.43
CA LYS A 31 7.06 17.43 -13.43
C LYS A 31 8.27 16.90 -14.20
N GLY A 32 8.76 15.70 -13.89
CA GLY A 32 9.81 15.06 -14.70
C GLY A 32 10.21 13.62 -14.32
N GLU A 33 10.49 12.81 -15.35
CA GLU A 33 11.12 11.50 -15.18
C GLU A 33 12.53 11.64 -14.56
N VAL A 34 12.78 10.98 -13.44
CA VAL A 34 14.17 10.66 -13.04
C VAL A 34 14.53 9.30 -13.60
N ARG A 35 15.51 9.31 -14.50
CA ARG A 35 16.16 8.09 -14.99
C ARG A 35 17.07 7.56 -13.88
N TYR A 36 16.64 6.50 -13.19
CA TYR A 36 17.43 5.79 -12.16
C TYR A 36 18.91 5.67 -12.54
N GLU A 37 19.80 6.26 -11.74
CA GLU A 37 21.15 5.72 -11.61
C GLU A 37 21.03 4.45 -10.76
N GLY A 38 20.85 3.30 -11.42
CA GLY A 38 20.64 2.05 -10.73
C GLY A 38 21.80 1.71 -9.78
N LYS A 39 21.48 1.44 -8.50
CA LYS A 39 22.35 0.76 -7.53
C LYS A 39 23.19 -0.30 -8.26
N GLN A 40 24.52 -0.30 -8.07
CA GLN A 40 25.49 -0.90 -9.01
C GLN A 40 25.07 -2.26 -9.59
N LYS A 41 24.48 -2.26 -10.79
CA LYS A 41 24.31 -3.51 -11.55
C LYS A 41 25.68 -3.96 -12.05
N PHE A 42 26.12 -5.15 -11.61
CA PHE A 42 27.25 -5.86 -12.20
C PHE A 42 27.13 -5.82 -13.73
N LYS A 43 28.16 -5.27 -14.40
CA LYS A 43 28.12 -4.96 -15.83
C LYS A 43 28.17 -6.23 -16.68
N HIS A 44 27.03 -6.87 -16.91
CA HIS A 44 26.86 -7.69 -18.12
C HIS A 44 26.89 -6.79 -19.35
N LYS A 45 28.07 -6.68 -19.98
CA LYS A 45 28.20 -6.10 -21.32
C LYS A 45 27.25 -6.82 -22.27
N LYS A 46 26.36 -6.08 -22.95
CA LYS A 46 25.66 -6.57 -24.14
C LYS A 46 26.69 -6.93 -25.20
N VAL A 47 27.06 -8.21 -25.29
CA VAL A 47 27.88 -8.73 -26.40
C VAL A 47 26.97 -8.94 -27.60
N ASN A 48 27.37 -8.39 -28.74
CA ASN A 48 26.57 -8.40 -29.96
C ASN A 48 26.46 -9.84 -30.51
N ARG A 49 25.28 -10.48 -30.36
CA ARG A 49 25.08 -11.94 -30.57
C ARG A 49 25.53 -12.45 -31.94
N ARG A 50 25.55 -11.62 -32.99
CA ARG A 50 26.02 -12.00 -34.34
C ARG A 50 27.54 -12.18 -34.46
N LEU A 51 28.35 -11.62 -33.56
CA LEU A 51 29.82 -11.76 -33.63
C LEU A 51 30.32 -13.08 -32.99
N LEU A 52 29.67 -13.54 -31.91
CA LEU A 52 30.02 -14.78 -31.21
C LEU A 52 29.77 -16.05 -32.05
N ALA A 53 28.75 -16.07 -32.91
CA ALA A 53 28.47 -17.22 -33.77
C ALA A 53 29.63 -17.50 -34.78
N ARG A 54 30.29 -16.45 -35.28
CA ARG A 54 31.38 -16.59 -36.26
C ARG A 54 32.73 -16.97 -35.64
N THR A 55 33.00 -16.60 -34.38
CA THR A 55 34.22 -17.02 -33.68
C THR A 55 34.13 -18.47 -33.18
N SER A 56 32.98 -18.89 -32.64
CA SER A 56 32.77 -20.27 -32.17
C SER A 56 32.92 -21.31 -33.29
N ALA A 57 32.40 -21.03 -34.50
CA ALA A 57 32.55 -21.94 -35.64
C ALA A 57 34.01 -22.11 -36.10
N LYS A 58 34.81 -21.04 -36.08
CA LYS A 58 36.25 -21.11 -36.40
C LYS A 58 37.06 -21.81 -35.31
N ALA A 59 36.70 -21.63 -34.04
CA ALA A 59 37.33 -22.35 -32.92
C ALA A 59 37.04 -23.86 -32.96
N MET A 60 35.79 -24.26 -33.22
CA MET A 60 35.36 -25.66 -33.35
C MET A 60 36.09 -26.39 -34.48
N LYS A 61 36.24 -25.79 -35.67
CA LYS A 61 37.01 -26.38 -36.78
C LYS A 61 38.50 -26.56 -36.45
N LYS A 62 39.11 -25.67 -35.65
CA LYS A 62 40.52 -25.79 -35.23
C LYS A 62 40.73 -26.86 -34.14
N LYS A 63 39.74 -27.11 -33.27
CA LYS A 63 39.79 -28.18 -32.25
C LYS A 63 39.61 -29.56 -32.88
N ARG A 64 38.68 -29.73 -33.85
CA ARG A 64 38.40 -31.01 -34.52
C ARG A 64 39.59 -31.56 -35.34
N ARG A 65 40.51 -30.70 -35.81
CA ARG A 65 41.74 -31.11 -36.53
C ARG A 65 42.90 -31.56 -35.62
N LYS A 66 42.81 -31.42 -34.29
CA LYS A 66 43.85 -31.84 -33.33
C LYS A 66 43.56 -33.17 -32.61
N VAL A 67 42.40 -33.80 -32.88
CA VAL A 67 41.95 -35.03 -32.18
C VAL A 67 42.11 -36.29 -33.04
N MET A 68 42.41 -36.17 -34.34
CA MET A 68 42.61 -37.32 -35.24
C MET A 68 44.04 -37.91 -35.22
N THR A 69 44.91 -37.52 -34.27
CA THR A 69 46.30 -38.00 -34.17
C THR A 69 46.79 -38.11 -32.73
N LYS A 70 46.29 -39.10 -31.98
CA LYS A 70 47.03 -39.91 -30.99
C LYS A 70 46.08 -40.96 -30.40
N GLY A 71 46.45 -42.23 -30.50
CA GLY A 71 45.61 -43.36 -30.08
C GLY A 71 45.81 -43.80 -28.63
N TYR A 72 44.89 -44.65 -28.19
CA TYR A 72 45.02 -45.69 -27.15
C TYR A 72 45.96 -45.45 -25.95
N SER A 73 45.38 -45.18 -24.79
CA SER A 73 45.48 -46.03 -23.58
C SER A 73 44.79 -45.37 -22.36
N GLY A 74 44.32 -46.19 -21.42
CA GLY A 74 43.97 -45.78 -20.06
C GLY A 74 42.56 -45.20 -19.84
N ALA A 75 41.59 -46.07 -19.54
CA ALA A 75 40.35 -45.64 -18.90
C ALA A 75 40.63 -45.18 -17.46
N THR A 76 40.20 -43.97 -17.09
CA THR A 76 40.26 -43.45 -15.71
C THR A 76 38.95 -42.75 -15.33
N THR A 77 38.73 -42.60 -14.03
CA THR A 77 37.43 -42.42 -13.35
C THR A 77 36.71 -41.08 -13.58
N THR A 78 37.14 -40.24 -14.52
CA THR A 78 36.60 -38.89 -14.74
C THR A 78 35.35 -38.84 -15.63
N GLU A 79 35.15 -39.75 -16.58
CA GLU A 79 34.01 -39.70 -17.53
C GLU A 79 32.65 -39.96 -16.88
N LYS A 80 32.57 -40.84 -15.85
CA LYS A 80 31.32 -41.04 -15.07
C LYS A 80 30.86 -39.76 -14.35
N SER A 81 31.78 -38.87 -13.97
CA SER A 81 31.43 -37.62 -13.27
C SER A 81 30.85 -36.54 -14.21
N LEU A 82 31.33 -36.48 -15.47
CA LEU A 82 30.78 -35.57 -16.47
C LEU A 82 29.37 -36.00 -16.90
N SER A 83 29.18 -37.28 -17.21
CA SER A 83 27.85 -37.82 -17.56
C SER A 83 26.80 -37.53 -16.49
N THR A 84 27.15 -37.72 -15.21
CA THR A 84 26.22 -37.47 -14.10
C THR A 84 25.91 -35.98 -13.94
N ARG A 85 26.90 -35.09 -14.17
CA ARG A 85 26.70 -33.64 -14.16
C ARG A 85 25.85 -33.14 -15.33
N GLU A 86 26.03 -33.66 -16.55
CA GLU A 86 25.20 -33.30 -17.70
C GLU A 86 23.75 -33.79 -17.54
N VAL A 87 23.55 -34.99 -17.00
CA VAL A 87 22.21 -35.49 -16.64
C VAL A 87 21.58 -34.67 -15.52
N MET A 88 22.33 -34.27 -14.49
CA MET A 88 21.82 -33.34 -13.45
C MET A 88 21.47 -31.97 -14.04
N LEU A 89 22.31 -31.41 -14.90
CA LEU A 89 22.07 -30.11 -15.53
C LEU A 89 20.84 -30.16 -16.46
N SER A 90 20.69 -31.24 -17.22
CA SER A 90 19.50 -31.50 -18.02
C SER A 90 18.26 -31.61 -17.15
N ARG A 91 18.30 -32.37 -16.04
CA ARG A 91 17.18 -32.51 -15.09
C ARG A 91 16.81 -31.17 -14.45
N LEU A 92 17.79 -30.38 -14.03
CA LEU A 92 17.61 -29.03 -13.49
C LEU A 92 17.01 -28.07 -14.52
N LEU A 93 17.44 -28.14 -15.78
CA LEU A 93 16.87 -27.33 -16.87
C LEU A 93 15.44 -27.74 -17.20
N THR A 94 15.11 -29.04 -17.22
CA THR A 94 13.71 -29.48 -17.33
C THR A 94 12.87 -29.12 -16.11
N LEU A 95 13.44 -29.14 -14.89
CA LEU A 95 12.73 -28.72 -13.68
C LEU A 95 12.46 -27.21 -13.70
N ALA A 96 13.42 -26.40 -14.13
CA ALA A 96 13.25 -24.96 -14.31
C ALA A 96 12.25 -24.64 -15.45
N ALA A 97 12.25 -25.42 -16.53
CA ALA A 97 11.25 -25.32 -17.59
C ALA A 97 9.84 -25.72 -17.09
N LEU A 98 9.72 -26.80 -16.33
CA LEU A 98 8.47 -27.23 -15.71
C LEU A 98 7.97 -26.22 -14.67
N LEU A 99 8.85 -25.62 -13.87
CA LEU A 99 8.50 -24.57 -12.91
C LEU A 99 8.05 -23.28 -13.60
N THR A 100 8.72 -22.84 -14.66
CA THR A 100 8.29 -21.66 -15.43
C THR A 100 7.01 -21.92 -16.24
N VAL A 101 6.76 -23.15 -16.68
CA VAL A 101 5.50 -23.58 -17.29
C VAL A 101 4.38 -23.68 -16.22
N CYS A 102 4.63 -24.25 -15.05
CA CYS A 102 3.66 -24.24 -13.94
C CYS A 102 3.32 -22.81 -13.49
N GLN A 103 4.29 -21.91 -13.38
CA GLN A 103 4.09 -20.48 -13.09
C GLN A 103 3.30 -19.72 -14.17
N SER A 104 3.11 -20.29 -15.36
CA SER A 104 2.32 -19.71 -16.45
C SER A 104 1.05 -20.49 -16.80
N ILE A 105 0.81 -21.64 -16.15
CA ILE A 105 -0.42 -22.45 -16.26
C ILE A 105 -1.27 -22.35 -14.97
N VAL A 106 -0.64 -22.16 -13.82
CA VAL A 106 -1.30 -22.05 -12.51
C VAL A 106 -1.07 -20.64 -11.98
N ASP A 107 -2.13 -19.83 -11.89
CA ASP A 107 -2.07 -18.55 -11.17
C ASP A 107 -1.74 -18.87 -9.69
N PRO A 108 -0.67 -18.33 -9.08
CA PRO A 108 -0.37 -18.52 -7.66
C PRO A 108 -1.55 -18.22 -6.73
N ARG A 109 -2.49 -17.36 -7.16
CA ARG A 109 -3.72 -17.04 -6.42
C ARG A 109 -4.75 -18.17 -6.46
N SER A 110 -4.84 -18.89 -7.58
CA SER A 110 -5.63 -20.13 -7.67
C SER A 110 -5.05 -21.26 -6.80
N ILE A 111 -3.77 -21.19 -6.44
CA ILE A 111 -3.16 -22.10 -5.45
C ILE A 111 -3.65 -21.74 -4.04
N LEU A 112 -3.68 -20.45 -3.67
CA LEU A 112 -4.17 -20.01 -2.36
C LEU A 112 -5.60 -20.51 -2.09
N ASP A 113 -6.52 -20.35 -3.04
CA ASP A 113 -7.91 -20.86 -2.92
C ASP A 113 -8.00 -22.38 -2.75
N SER A 114 -6.97 -23.13 -3.19
CA SER A 114 -6.90 -24.58 -3.03
C SER A 114 -6.32 -25.02 -1.67
N LEU A 115 -5.69 -24.13 -0.90
CA LEU A 115 -5.11 -24.44 0.41
C LEU A 115 -6.20 -24.51 1.50
N PRO A 116 -6.38 -25.65 2.19
CA PRO A 116 -7.39 -25.76 3.25
C PRO A 116 -7.18 -24.78 4.41
N THR A 117 -5.92 -24.47 4.74
CA THR A 117 -5.54 -23.50 5.79
C THR A 117 -5.96 -22.08 5.42
N TYR A 118 -5.77 -21.67 4.16
CA TYR A 118 -6.19 -20.37 3.64
C TYR A 118 -7.72 -20.25 3.58
N LYS A 119 -8.40 -21.31 3.13
CA LYS A 119 -9.86 -21.36 3.15
C LYS A 119 -10.42 -21.26 4.57
N ASN A 120 -9.81 -21.94 5.56
CA ASN A 120 -10.23 -21.81 6.95
C ASN A 120 -10.06 -20.37 7.46
N TYR A 121 -8.88 -19.77 7.21
CA TYR A 121 -8.62 -18.37 7.57
C TYR A 121 -9.65 -17.39 6.96
N THR A 122 -9.93 -17.49 5.66
CA THR A 122 -10.88 -16.59 4.98
C THR A 122 -12.32 -16.80 5.46
N GLU A 123 -12.75 -18.02 5.76
CA GLU A 123 -14.07 -18.28 6.38
C GLU A 123 -14.16 -17.77 7.83
N MET A 124 -13.09 -17.84 8.62
CA MET A 124 -13.04 -17.19 9.93
C MET A 124 -13.14 -15.66 9.80
N ARG A 125 -12.36 -15.06 8.90
CA ARG A 125 -12.42 -13.61 8.61
C ARG A 125 -13.85 -13.17 8.26
N LYS A 126 -14.57 -13.90 7.38
CA LYS A 126 -15.97 -13.59 7.04
C LYS A 126 -16.90 -13.57 8.26
N LYS A 127 -16.81 -14.56 9.15
CA LYS A 127 -17.61 -14.57 10.40
C LYS A 127 -17.33 -13.34 11.26
N TYR A 128 -16.08 -12.90 11.30
CA TYR A 128 -15.67 -11.69 11.99
C TYR A 128 -16.23 -10.41 11.35
N PHE A 129 -16.36 -10.35 10.03
CA PHE A 129 -17.06 -9.27 9.34
C PHE A 129 -18.57 -9.26 9.62
N GLU A 130 -19.22 -10.41 9.83
CA GLU A 130 -20.62 -10.45 10.30
C GLU A 130 -20.78 -9.89 11.72
N ILE A 131 -19.80 -10.09 12.62
CA ILE A 131 -19.82 -9.50 13.98
C ILE A 131 -19.77 -7.97 13.92
N ILE A 132 -18.96 -7.40 13.01
CA ILE A 132 -18.83 -5.95 12.83
C ILE A 132 -19.72 -5.38 11.73
N ARG A 133 -20.71 -6.14 11.22
CA ARG A 133 -21.55 -5.70 10.08
C ARG A 133 -22.26 -4.39 10.35
N ASP A 134 -22.66 -4.17 11.60
CA ASP A 134 -23.41 -3.01 12.04
C ASP A 134 -22.47 -1.92 12.64
N TYR A 135 -21.15 -2.00 12.38
CA TYR A 135 -20.17 -0.98 12.74
C TYR A 135 -20.40 0.33 11.96
N PRO A 136 -20.46 1.50 12.63
CA PRO A 136 -20.57 2.78 11.95
C PRO A 136 -19.23 3.19 11.34
N TYR A 137 -19.01 2.78 10.09
CA TYR A 137 -18.03 3.40 9.22
C TYR A 137 -18.34 4.89 9.04
N GLY A 138 -17.31 5.73 9.08
CA GLY A 138 -17.51 7.18 9.10
C GLY A 138 -18.08 7.69 10.42
N ASP A 139 -18.73 8.85 10.33
CA ASP A 139 -19.53 9.51 11.37
C ASP A 139 -20.58 10.39 10.69
N PRO A 140 -21.80 9.88 10.41
CA PRO A 140 -22.86 10.64 9.73
C PRO A 140 -23.43 11.78 10.58
N ASP A 141 -23.20 11.77 11.90
CA ASP A 141 -23.60 12.79 12.86
C ASP A 141 -22.38 13.60 13.36
N TYR A 142 -21.39 13.81 12.48
CA TYR A 142 -20.22 14.65 12.78
C TYR A 142 -20.60 16.13 12.88
N ARG A 143 -20.97 16.54 14.09
CA ARG A 143 -21.47 17.88 14.45
C ARG A 143 -20.45 18.64 15.29
N CYS A 144 -19.23 18.80 14.78
CA CYS A 144 -18.27 19.73 15.38
C CYS A 144 -18.59 21.17 14.96
N ALA A 145 -18.19 22.15 15.77
CA ALA A 145 -18.32 23.55 15.37
C ALA A 145 -17.47 23.85 14.12
N SER A 146 -18.04 24.54 13.15
CA SER A 146 -17.32 25.02 11.97
C SER A 146 -16.22 26.00 12.37
N MET A 147 -15.05 25.88 11.76
CA MET A 147 -13.91 26.76 12.01
C MET A 147 -13.70 27.68 10.83
N GLU A 148 -13.97 28.97 11.00
CA GLU A 148 -13.64 29.97 9.98
C GLU A 148 -12.12 30.17 9.91
N GLN A 149 -11.60 30.21 8.68
CA GLN A 149 -10.22 30.60 8.42
C GLN A 149 -10.00 32.03 8.90
N THR A 150 -8.96 32.25 9.70
CA THR A 150 -8.57 33.60 10.14
C THR A 150 -8.05 34.38 8.94
N THR A 151 -8.36 35.67 8.88
CA THR A 151 -7.88 36.57 7.82
C THR A 151 -6.35 36.67 7.74
N GLU A 152 -5.67 36.44 8.87
CA GLU A 152 -4.20 36.46 8.99
C GLU A 152 -3.57 35.06 8.85
N GLY A 153 -4.39 33.99 8.77
CA GLY A 153 -3.93 32.60 8.88
C GLY A 153 -3.51 32.21 10.30
N PRO A 154 -2.89 31.02 10.48
CA PRO A 154 -2.27 30.63 11.74
C PRO A 154 -0.88 31.28 11.87
N LYS A 155 -0.53 31.65 13.10
CA LYS A 155 0.72 32.33 13.46
C LYS A 155 1.97 31.55 13.05
N ASP A 156 2.00 30.27 13.37
CA ASP A 156 3.14 29.37 13.19
C ASP A 156 2.67 27.90 13.16
N ALA A 157 3.60 26.96 12.97
CA ALA A 157 3.32 25.53 12.82
C ALA A 157 2.71 24.85 14.06
N HIS A 158 2.71 25.53 15.21
CA HIS A 158 2.20 25.04 16.49
C HIS A 158 0.79 25.56 16.80
N HIS A 159 0.28 26.50 16.00
CA HIS A 159 -1.02 27.15 16.14
C HIS A 159 -1.92 26.94 14.89
N ILE A 160 -1.71 25.84 14.15
CA ILE A 160 -2.51 25.45 12.98
C ILE A 160 -3.82 24.81 13.46
N ARG A 161 -4.98 25.28 13.00
CA ARG A 161 -6.29 24.63 13.21
C ARG A 161 -6.64 23.76 11.99
N PRO A 162 -7.56 22.79 12.11
CA PRO A 162 -8.02 21.98 10.97
C PRO A 162 -8.51 22.76 9.75
N SER A 163 -9.10 23.94 9.95
CA SER A 163 -9.52 24.86 8.87
C SER A 163 -8.36 25.44 8.06
N ASP A 164 -7.19 25.56 8.68
CA ASP A 164 -6.03 26.23 8.10
C ASP A 164 -5.22 25.28 7.20
N ILE A 165 -5.47 23.96 7.32
CA ILE A 165 -4.89 22.93 6.46
C ILE A 165 -5.46 23.06 5.05
N ARG A 166 -4.57 23.17 4.08
CA ARG A 166 -4.89 23.27 2.66
C ARG A 166 -4.49 22.01 1.87
N VAL A 167 -3.52 21.27 2.39
CA VAL A 167 -2.97 20.06 1.74
C VAL A 167 -2.89 18.91 2.75
N VAL A 168 -3.28 17.71 2.33
CA VAL A 168 -2.95 16.43 2.98
C VAL A 168 -1.99 15.63 2.12
N ALA A 169 -1.03 14.93 2.73
CA ALA A 169 -0.09 14.06 2.03
C ALA A 169 0.30 12.85 2.89
N ALA A 170 0.74 11.77 2.26
CA ALA A 170 1.20 10.56 2.95
C ALA A 170 2.45 9.94 2.32
N ILE A 171 3.43 9.61 3.17
CA ILE A 171 4.70 8.98 2.85
C ILE A 171 4.78 7.67 3.65
N GLY A 172 5.12 6.55 3.03
CA GLY A 172 5.11 5.27 3.73
C GLY A 172 5.18 3.99 2.90
N ASP A 173 4.73 2.88 3.47
CA ASP A 173 4.78 1.57 2.85
C ASP A 173 3.40 1.05 2.36
N SER A 174 3.16 -0.26 2.42
CA SER A 174 1.91 -0.88 1.98
C SER A 174 0.72 -0.59 2.91
N LEU A 175 0.95 -0.33 4.20
CA LEU A 175 -0.14 0.06 5.11
C LEU A 175 -0.68 1.45 4.70
N THR A 176 0.22 2.41 4.55
CA THR A 176 0.00 3.79 4.07
C THR A 176 -0.58 3.84 2.65
N ALA A 177 -0.39 2.78 1.85
CA ALA A 177 -0.96 2.64 0.51
C ALA A 177 -2.37 2.00 0.47
N GLY A 178 -2.96 1.62 1.61
CA GLY A 178 -4.24 0.93 1.68
C GLY A 178 -4.22 -0.47 1.06
N ARG A 179 -3.11 -1.21 1.20
CA ARG A 179 -2.93 -2.51 0.53
C ARG A 179 -3.90 -3.56 1.05
N ASP A 180 -4.61 -4.18 0.11
CA ASP A 180 -5.56 -5.27 0.27
C ASP A 180 -6.75 -5.01 1.22
N ALA A 181 -6.95 -3.75 1.62
CA ALA A 181 -7.95 -3.31 2.57
C ALA A 181 -9.39 -3.75 2.24
N LEU A 182 -9.80 -3.72 0.97
CA LEU A 182 -11.10 -4.20 0.49
C LEU A 182 -10.97 -5.40 -0.48
N THR A 183 -9.87 -6.15 -0.43
CA THR A 183 -9.70 -7.36 -1.24
C THR A 183 -10.47 -8.52 -0.60
N GLU A 184 -11.49 -9.03 -1.29
CA GLU A 184 -12.26 -10.22 -0.88
C GLU A 184 -11.99 -11.46 -1.75
N ALA A 185 -11.19 -11.34 -2.80
CA ALA A 185 -10.84 -12.44 -3.71
C ALA A 185 -9.33 -12.50 -3.98
N THR A 186 -8.77 -13.71 -4.03
CA THR A 186 -7.32 -13.96 -4.20
C THR A 186 -6.71 -13.29 -5.42
N PHE A 187 -7.41 -13.29 -6.56
CA PHE A 187 -6.94 -12.64 -7.79
C PHE A 187 -6.73 -11.13 -7.61
N ASP A 188 -7.42 -10.53 -6.62
CA ASP A 188 -7.28 -9.13 -6.26
C ASP A 188 -6.18 -8.86 -5.20
N ILE A 189 -5.50 -9.88 -4.65
CA ILE A 189 -4.36 -9.70 -3.73
C ILE A 189 -3.25 -8.85 -4.36
N GLY A 190 -2.69 -7.95 -3.58
CA GLY A 190 -1.74 -6.92 -3.98
C GLY A 190 -2.40 -5.68 -4.57
N THR A 191 -3.67 -5.40 -4.27
CA THR A 191 -4.35 -4.17 -4.72
C THR A 191 -4.23 -3.09 -3.65
N GLU A 192 -3.75 -1.91 -4.03
CA GLU A 192 -3.69 -0.71 -3.19
C GLU A 192 -5.02 0.06 -3.33
N TYR A 193 -5.80 0.15 -2.24
CA TYR A 193 -7.04 0.91 -2.15
C TYR A 193 -6.76 2.31 -1.62
N ARG A 194 -6.02 3.10 -2.39
CA ARG A 194 -5.59 4.47 -2.04
C ARG A 194 -6.75 5.31 -1.53
N GLY A 195 -7.88 5.25 -2.23
CA GLY A 195 -9.10 6.00 -1.93
C GLY A 195 -9.74 5.76 -0.55
N ILE A 196 -9.38 4.70 0.16
CA ILE A 196 -9.84 4.44 1.54
C ILE A 196 -8.68 4.29 2.55
N SER A 197 -7.45 4.67 2.18
CA SER A 197 -6.34 4.69 3.15
C SER A 197 -6.66 5.69 4.28
N PHE A 198 -6.26 5.33 5.51
CA PHE A 198 -6.72 6.02 6.73
C PHE A 198 -6.23 7.46 6.80
N ASP A 199 -5.07 7.72 6.21
CA ASP A 199 -4.27 8.95 6.24
C ASP A 199 -4.47 9.86 5.03
N ALA A 200 -4.87 9.30 3.89
CA ALA A 200 -4.91 10.01 2.61
C ALA A 200 -6.03 9.59 1.63
N GLY A 201 -6.97 8.73 2.01
CA GLY A 201 -8.10 8.35 1.15
C GLY A 201 -9.22 9.39 1.10
N GLY A 202 -9.88 9.54 -0.04
CA GLY A 202 -11.03 10.43 -0.24
C GLY A 202 -12.12 9.92 -1.20
N ASP A 203 -12.27 8.59 -1.41
CA ASP A 203 -13.32 8.04 -2.30
C ASP A 203 -14.74 8.21 -1.78
N GLU A 204 -14.87 8.36 -0.47
CA GLU A 204 -16.13 8.45 0.27
C GLU A 204 -16.17 9.73 1.09
N VAL A 205 -17.32 10.09 1.65
CA VAL A 205 -17.46 11.24 2.57
C VAL A 205 -17.31 10.79 4.03
N LEU A 206 -17.04 11.74 4.94
CA LEU A 206 -16.92 11.46 6.38
C LEU A 206 -18.12 10.72 6.96
N ALA A 207 -19.32 10.92 6.41
CA ALA A 207 -20.54 10.25 6.84
C ALA A 207 -20.59 8.74 6.56
N THR A 208 -19.72 8.20 5.70
CA THR A 208 -19.68 6.76 5.34
C THR A 208 -18.28 6.13 5.46
N ARG A 209 -17.22 6.93 5.51
CA ARG A 209 -15.83 6.48 5.71
C ARG A 209 -15.02 7.51 6.47
N THR A 210 -14.36 7.09 7.54
CA THR A 210 -13.36 7.91 8.22
C THR A 210 -12.00 7.76 7.55
N THR A 211 -11.46 8.89 7.11
CA THR A 211 -10.06 9.08 6.71
C THR A 211 -9.63 10.47 7.22
N ILE A 212 -8.33 10.71 7.43
CA ILE A 212 -7.84 12.04 7.82
C ILE A 212 -8.29 13.13 6.83
N PRO A 213 -8.24 12.95 5.49
CA PRO A 213 -8.77 13.95 4.55
C PRO A 213 -10.26 14.19 4.70
N ASN A 214 -11.07 13.15 4.94
CA ASN A 214 -12.51 13.30 5.12
C ASN A 214 -12.86 14.11 6.37
N ILE A 215 -12.07 13.96 7.44
CA ILE A 215 -12.21 14.76 8.66
C ILE A 215 -11.79 16.21 8.40
N VAL A 216 -10.62 16.43 7.79
CA VAL A 216 -10.10 17.78 7.51
C VAL A 216 -10.99 18.53 6.52
N ALA A 217 -11.56 17.87 5.52
CA ALA A 217 -12.45 18.47 4.53
C ALA A 217 -13.74 19.07 5.13
N HIS A 218 -14.16 18.61 6.31
CA HIS A 218 -15.26 19.23 7.06
C HIS A 218 -14.92 20.65 7.54
N PHE A 219 -13.65 20.91 7.90
CA PHE A 219 -13.17 22.21 8.37
C PHE A 219 -12.53 23.06 7.24
N SER A 220 -11.98 22.40 6.22
CA SER A 220 -11.36 23.04 5.05
C SER A 220 -11.98 22.47 3.76
N PRO A 221 -13.10 23.03 3.28
CA PRO A 221 -13.77 22.58 2.05
C PRO A 221 -12.92 22.70 0.78
N SER A 222 -11.77 23.38 0.87
CA SER A 222 -10.84 23.58 -0.24
C SER A 222 -9.76 22.49 -0.34
N LEU A 223 -9.68 21.57 0.63
CA LEU A 223 -8.60 20.59 0.78
C LEU A 223 -8.23 19.86 -0.52
N ILE A 224 -6.91 19.69 -0.76
CA ILE A 224 -6.36 18.91 -1.87
C ILE A 224 -5.31 17.90 -1.38
N GLY A 225 -4.95 16.93 -2.22
CA GLY A 225 -3.99 15.87 -1.91
C GLY A 225 -4.62 14.51 -1.60
N SER A 226 -5.96 14.45 -1.46
CA SER A 226 -6.70 13.21 -1.28
C SER A 226 -6.49 12.25 -2.44
N SER A 227 -6.10 11.02 -2.10
CA SER A 227 -5.96 9.91 -3.04
C SER A 227 -7.30 9.20 -3.26
N HIS A 228 -7.46 8.55 -4.41
CA HIS A 228 -8.74 8.06 -4.91
C HIS A 228 -8.62 6.72 -5.65
N GLY A 229 -9.63 5.87 -5.57
CA GLY A 229 -9.72 4.60 -6.28
C GLY A 229 -8.74 3.53 -5.81
N LYS A 230 -8.60 2.50 -6.65
CA LYS A 230 -7.74 1.34 -6.41
C LYS A 230 -6.88 0.96 -7.61
N ARG A 231 -5.74 0.33 -7.35
CA ARG A 231 -4.77 -0.08 -8.38
C ARG A 231 -3.99 -1.32 -7.97
N LYS A 232 -3.37 -2.04 -8.92
CA LYS A 232 -2.37 -3.07 -8.54
C LYS A 232 -1.12 -2.39 -7.99
N GLY A 233 -0.69 -2.82 -6.80
CA GLY A 233 0.43 -2.23 -6.10
C GLY A 233 1.74 -2.39 -6.86
N LYS A 234 2.59 -1.37 -6.76
CA LYS A 234 3.87 -1.29 -7.46
C LYS A 234 4.97 -1.09 -6.43
N MET A 235 6.06 -1.85 -6.53
CA MET A 235 7.28 -1.66 -5.72
C MET A 235 8.17 -0.54 -6.28
N VAL A 236 7.56 0.54 -6.77
CA VAL A 236 8.22 1.73 -7.31
C VAL A 236 7.34 2.96 -7.05
N VAL A 237 7.98 4.11 -6.77
CA VAL A 237 7.30 5.41 -6.65
C VAL A 237 6.56 5.72 -7.94
N ASP A 238 5.25 5.89 -7.87
CA ASP A 238 4.45 6.21 -9.04
C ASP A 238 4.36 7.72 -9.26
N ARG A 239 4.99 8.19 -10.34
CA ARG A 239 5.07 9.62 -10.65
C ARG A 239 4.00 9.99 -11.66
N GLY A 240 2.78 10.22 -11.17
CA GLY A 240 1.70 10.85 -11.94
C GLY A 240 0.44 10.02 -12.13
N ASP A 241 0.31 8.85 -11.48
CA ASP A 241 -0.96 8.14 -11.36
C ASP A 241 -2.04 9.06 -10.73
N PRO A 242 -3.19 9.31 -11.38
CA PRO A 242 -4.24 10.15 -10.80
C PRO A 242 -4.84 9.57 -9.51
N SER A 243 -4.77 8.25 -9.31
CA SER A 243 -5.32 7.58 -8.13
C SER A 243 -4.53 7.84 -6.84
N THR A 244 -3.26 8.23 -6.93
CA THR A 244 -2.42 8.39 -5.73
C THR A 244 -2.48 9.80 -5.13
N ASP A 245 -2.86 10.82 -5.90
CA ASP A 245 -2.62 12.24 -5.62
C ASP A 245 -1.35 12.52 -4.79
N PHE A 246 -1.46 12.85 -3.49
CA PHE A 246 -0.31 13.07 -2.58
C PHE A 246 -0.05 11.92 -1.59
N ASN A 247 -0.73 10.78 -1.74
CA ASN A 247 -0.32 9.51 -1.13
C ASN A 247 0.78 8.86 -1.99
N VAL A 248 2.04 9.19 -1.69
CA VAL A 248 3.23 8.68 -2.42
C VAL A 248 3.84 7.43 -1.81
N ALA A 249 3.17 6.83 -0.83
CA ALA A 249 3.55 5.56 -0.22
C ALA A 249 3.79 4.46 -1.27
N VAL A 250 4.69 3.51 -0.99
CA VAL A 250 5.05 2.44 -1.93
C VAL A 250 5.01 1.08 -1.23
N SER A 251 4.20 0.14 -1.74
CA SER A 251 4.17 -1.23 -1.24
C SER A 251 5.57 -1.85 -1.18
N GLY A 252 5.99 -2.31 0.00
CA GLY A 252 7.30 -2.92 0.22
C GLY A 252 8.47 -1.94 0.31
N SER A 253 8.20 -0.65 0.55
CA SER A 253 9.23 0.36 0.84
C SER A 253 9.88 0.13 2.20
N PHE A 254 11.20 0.34 2.27
CA PHE A 254 11.96 0.43 3.52
C PHE A 254 12.25 1.90 3.85
N SER A 255 12.82 2.18 5.03
CA SER A 255 13.39 3.51 5.33
C SER A 255 14.44 3.95 4.31
N THR A 256 15.14 2.99 3.67
CA THR A 256 16.13 3.27 2.61
C THR A 256 15.56 3.93 1.37
N ASP A 257 14.24 3.86 1.16
CA ASP A 257 13.55 4.37 -0.02
C ASP A 257 12.68 5.61 0.29
N LEU A 258 12.59 6.06 1.55
CA LEU A 258 11.84 7.26 1.96
C LEU A 258 12.24 8.50 1.16
N MET A 259 13.53 8.67 0.94
CA MET A 259 14.04 9.79 0.16
C MET A 259 13.59 9.72 -1.30
N ASP A 260 13.28 8.55 -1.89
CA ASP A 260 12.68 8.51 -3.24
C ASP A 260 11.20 8.93 -3.22
N GLN A 261 10.51 8.79 -2.08
CA GLN A 261 9.11 9.23 -1.86
C GLN A 261 8.96 10.71 -1.52
N ARG A 262 10.02 11.42 -1.11
CA ARG A 262 9.98 12.88 -0.79
C ARG A 262 9.52 13.80 -1.94
N ARG A 263 9.27 13.21 -3.11
CA ARG A 263 8.76 13.84 -4.33
C ARG A 263 7.25 13.61 -4.41
N LEU A 264 6.51 14.50 -3.74
CA LEU A 264 5.07 14.61 -3.85
C LEU A 264 4.68 15.07 -5.26
N ARG A 265 3.43 14.80 -5.65
CA ARG A 265 2.96 15.01 -7.03
C ARG A 265 2.84 16.50 -7.32
N ALA A 266 3.36 16.93 -8.47
CA ALA A 266 3.23 18.32 -8.92
C ALA A 266 1.79 18.71 -9.24
N SER A 267 1.21 19.51 -8.35
CA SER A 267 -0.10 20.15 -8.50
C SER A 267 0.07 21.67 -8.55
N ASN A 268 -0.35 22.28 -9.66
CA ASN A 268 -0.38 23.73 -9.81
C ASN A 268 -1.37 24.43 -8.83
N PHE A 269 -2.09 23.67 -8.00
CA PHE A 269 -3.07 24.15 -7.02
C PHE A 269 -2.50 24.27 -5.59
N VAL A 270 -1.23 23.93 -5.38
CA VAL A 270 -0.49 24.11 -4.12
C VAL A 270 0.36 25.38 -4.22
N ARG A 271 0.11 26.37 -3.36
CA ARG A 271 1.00 27.52 -3.17
C ARG A 271 2.04 27.16 -2.12
N MET A 272 3.19 26.67 -2.58
CA MET A 272 4.19 26.01 -1.70
C MET A 272 4.68 26.85 -0.52
N GLU A 273 4.79 28.17 -0.65
CA GLU A 273 5.22 29.05 0.45
C GLU A 273 4.08 29.50 1.39
N GLU A 274 2.82 29.23 1.04
CA GLU A 274 1.64 29.80 1.70
C GLU A 274 0.72 28.75 2.33
N ASP A 275 0.47 27.66 1.60
CA ASP A 275 -0.49 26.63 1.97
C ASP A 275 0.05 25.75 3.11
N TRP A 276 -0.72 25.51 4.17
CA TRP A 276 -0.33 24.57 5.23
C TRP A 276 -0.58 23.11 4.82
N LYS A 277 0.42 22.25 5.06
CA LYS A 277 0.37 20.81 4.75
C LYS A 277 0.31 19.98 6.03
N LEU A 278 -0.63 19.05 6.11
CA LEU A 278 -0.61 17.93 7.05
C LEU A 278 -0.03 16.70 6.33
N ILE A 279 1.15 16.25 6.76
CA ILE A 279 1.87 15.12 6.15
C ILE A 279 1.89 13.96 7.15
N THR A 280 1.35 12.81 6.79
CA THR A 280 1.56 11.57 7.58
C THR A 280 2.79 10.84 7.06
N LEU A 281 3.70 10.47 7.97
CA LEU A 281 4.85 9.62 7.67
C LEU A 281 4.70 8.34 8.51
N PHE A 282 4.43 7.21 7.84
CA PHE A 282 4.20 5.92 8.49
C PHE A 282 4.89 4.82 7.68
N VAL A 283 5.96 4.26 8.23
CA VAL A 283 6.89 3.37 7.53
C VAL A 283 7.71 2.55 8.54
N GLY A 284 8.39 1.52 8.06
CA GLY A 284 9.40 0.79 8.83
C GLY A 284 8.96 -0.60 9.28
N SER A 285 7.72 -0.98 9.00
CA SER A 285 7.25 -2.36 9.18
C SER A 285 8.09 -3.34 8.35
N ASN A 286 8.52 -2.94 7.15
CA ASN A 286 9.45 -3.73 6.33
C ASN A 286 10.86 -3.80 6.94
N ASP A 287 11.40 -2.71 7.47
CA ASP A 287 12.69 -2.67 8.18
C ASP A 287 12.68 -3.61 9.39
N LEU A 288 11.66 -3.50 10.26
CA LEU A 288 11.44 -4.39 11.40
C LEU A 288 11.34 -5.87 10.99
N CYS A 289 10.61 -6.16 9.90
CA CYS A 289 10.43 -7.51 9.36
C CYS A 289 11.67 -8.15 8.71
N LYS A 290 12.71 -7.37 8.41
CA LYS A 290 13.91 -7.82 7.68
C LYS A 290 15.23 -7.51 8.40
N TYR A 291 15.19 -6.79 9.52
CA TYR A 291 16.37 -6.63 10.37
C TYR A 291 16.96 -7.98 10.77
N GLY A 292 18.29 -8.11 10.69
CA GLY A 292 19.00 -9.36 10.97
C GLY A 292 18.85 -10.47 9.92
N THR A 293 18.17 -10.24 8.78
CA THR A 293 18.08 -11.26 7.71
C THR A 293 19.33 -11.33 6.81
N ASP A 294 20.19 -10.32 6.87
CA ASP A 294 21.53 -10.32 6.28
C ASP A 294 22.57 -9.80 7.27
N ASN A 295 23.84 -9.82 6.87
CA ASN A 295 24.96 -9.38 7.71
C ASN A 295 25.17 -7.84 7.66
N THR A 296 24.12 -7.05 7.44
CA THR A 296 24.18 -5.59 7.43
C THR A 296 23.42 -4.98 8.60
N THR A 297 23.79 -3.75 8.95
CA THR A 297 23.02 -2.89 9.87
C THR A 297 22.13 -1.91 9.10
N ASP A 298 21.91 -2.12 7.79
CA ASP A 298 21.15 -1.16 6.98
C ASP A 298 19.70 -1.03 7.43
N LEU A 299 19.14 -2.05 8.08
CA LEU A 299 17.79 -2.06 8.67
C LEU A 299 17.84 -2.09 10.21
N SER A 300 18.87 -1.54 10.85
CA SER A 300 18.89 -1.42 12.32
C SER A 300 17.98 -0.27 12.80
N PRO A 301 17.58 -0.25 14.08
CA PRO A 301 16.83 0.88 14.65
C PRO A 301 17.54 2.22 14.42
N GLU A 302 18.85 2.30 14.64
CA GLU A 302 19.66 3.52 14.46
C GLU A 302 19.66 3.99 13.00
N ALA A 303 19.79 3.05 12.05
CA ALA A 303 19.76 3.34 10.63
C ALA A 303 18.36 3.81 10.18
N PHE A 304 17.31 3.21 10.72
CA PHE A 304 15.92 3.63 10.51
C PHE A 304 15.68 5.06 11.03
N ILE A 305 16.00 5.34 12.30
CA ILE A 305 15.86 6.66 12.93
C ILE A 305 16.62 7.72 12.14
N GLY A 306 17.86 7.41 11.73
CA GLY A 306 18.69 8.30 10.92
C GLY A 306 18.05 8.70 9.59
N ARG A 307 17.40 7.76 8.88
CA ARG A 307 16.73 8.04 7.59
C ARG A 307 15.37 8.71 7.75
N VAL A 308 14.63 8.41 8.81
CA VAL A 308 13.44 9.18 9.18
C VAL A 308 13.84 10.62 9.47
N LYS A 309 14.90 10.86 10.25
CA LYS A 309 15.43 12.20 10.50
C LYS A 309 15.89 12.89 9.21
N GLU A 310 16.65 12.24 8.33
CA GLU A 310 17.07 12.80 7.02
C GLU A 310 15.86 13.23 6.18
N THR A 311 14.79 12.43 6.19
CA THR A 311 13.55 12.74 5.48
C THR A 311 12.84 13.95 6.10
N LEU A 312 12.78 14.06 7.43
CA LEU A 312 12.18 15.19 8.13
C LEU A 312 13.02 16.48 7.96
N ASP A 313 14.35 16.40 7.99
CA ASP A 313 15.25 17.51 7.70
C ASP A 313 14.99 18.03 6.27
N PHE A 314 14.81 17.14 5.28
CA PHE A 314 14.44 17.52 3.92
C PHE A 314 13.06 18.20 3.84
N ILE A 315 12.02 17.65 4.49
CA ILE A 315 10.68 18.26 4.52
C ILE A 315 10.78 19.65 5.16
N LYS A 316 11.50 19.80 6.28
CA LYS A 316 11.73 21.09 6.94
C LYS A 316 12.45 22.11 6.06
N GLU A 317 13.43 21.69 5.26
CA GLU A 317 14.21 22.59 4.39
C GLU A 317 13.52 22.94 3.06
N LYS A 318 12.67 22.04 2.52
CA LYS A 318 12.12 22.17 1.15
C LYS A 318 10.60 22.29 1.08
N ILE A 319 9.89 21.93 2.13
CA ILE A 319 8.42 21.94 2.19
C ILE A 319 8.01 22.79 3.41
N PRO A 320 8.09 24.14 3.30
CA PRO A 320 7.75 25.04 4.39
C PRO A 320 6.25 24.93 4.73
N ARG A 321 5.86 25.42 5.92
CA ARG A 321 4.48 25.35 6.43
C ARG A 321 3.95 23.92 6.53
N SER A 322 4.73 23.04 7.14
CA SER A 322 4.40 21.62 7.30
C SER A 322 4.16 21.23 8.76
N PHE A 323 3.08 20.49 8.98
CA PHE A 323 2.84 19.70 10.19
C PHE A 323 2.95 18.23 9.84
N VAL A 324 3.93 17.53 10.43
CA VAL A 324 4.19 16.11 10.18
C VAL A 324 3.67 15.26 11.33
N ASN A 325 2.65 14.45 11.03
CA ASN A 325 2.21 13.35 11.88
C ASN A 325 3.15 12.15 11.65
N LEU A 326 4.20 12.05 12.46
CA LEU A 326 5.16 10.95 12.42
C LEU A 326 4.60 9.77 13.21
N MET A 327 4.37 8.65 12.54
CA MET A 327 3.95 7.41 13.18
C MET A 327 5.15 6.46 13.25
N PRO A 328 5.38 5.77 14.38
CA PRO A 328 6.37 4.70 14.43
C PRO A 328 5.96 3.56 13.49
N PRO A 329 6.85 2.60 13.21
CA PRO A 329 6.46 1.36 12.52
C PRO A 329 5.24 0.72 13.19
N PHE A 330 4.43 -0.03 12.44
CA PHE A 330 3.46 -0.91 13.09
C PHE A 330 4.21 -2.01 13.87
N ASN A 331 3.74 -2.37 15.07
CA ASN A 331 4.29 -3.51 15.81
C ASN A 331 3.83 -4.83 15.15
N VAL A 332 4.51 -5.22 14.07
CA VAL A 332 4.13 -6.41 13.28
C VAL A 332 4.15 -7.70 14.13
N PHE A 333 4.91 -7.74 15.23
CA PHE A 333 5.01 -8.93 16.08
C PHE A 333 3.66 -9.36 16.69
N VAL A 334 2.70 -8.45 16.89
CA VAL A 334 1.36 -8.81 17.43
C VAL A 334 0.60 -9.81 16.55
N LEU A 335 0.95 -9.91 15.26
CA LEU A 335 0.36 -10.92 14.38
C LEU A 335 0.69 -12.36 14.81
N ASN A 336 1.67 -12.56 15.70
CA ASN A 336 1.96 -13.86 16.32
C ASN A 336 0.74 -14.44 17.05
N ASP A 337 -0.15 -13.60 17.59
CA ASP A 337 -1.41 -14.02 18.22
C ASP A 337 -2.33 -14.80 17.25
N THR A 338 -2.16 -14.64 15.93
CA THR A 338 -2.92 -15.38 14.91
C THR A 338 -2.42 -16.81 14.68
N HIS A 339 -1.19 -17.14 15.08
CA HIS A 339 -0.52 -18.36 14.64
C HIS A 339 -1.22 -19.64 15.16
N GLU A 340 -1.65 -19.64 16.42
CA GLU A 340 -2.34 -20.78 17.05
C GLU A 340 -3.66 -21.13 16.34
N SER A 341 -4.45 -20.11 15.96
CA SER A 341 -5.79 -20.31 15.41
C SER A 341 -5.85 -20.30 13.87
N ALA A 342 -4.85 -19.75 13.19
CA ALA A 342 -4.76 -19.70 11.74
C ALA A 342 -3.36 -20.08 11.21
N PRO A 343 -3.10 -21.38 10.94
CA PRO A 343 -1.82 -21.86 10.40
C PRO A 343 -1.42 -21.27 9.04
N PHE A 344 -2.35 -20.68 8.29
CA PHE A 344 -2.01 -19.90 7.10
C PHE A 344 -1.27 -18.61 7.46
N CYS A 345 -1.72 -17.92 8.51
CA CYS A 345 -1.12 -16.66 8.97
C CYS A 345 0.31 -16.92 9.45
N GLU A 346 0.52 -17.90 10.33
CA GLU A 346 1.86 -18.38 10.75
C GLU A 346 2.81 -18.58 9.55
N GLN A 347 2.42 -19.41 8.59
CA GLN A 347 3.24 -19.71 7.42
C GLN A 347 3.52 -18.47 6.56
N PHE A 348 2.52 -17.60 6.35
CA PHE A 348 2.68 -16.37 5.59
C PHE A 348 3.59 -15.36 6.31
N HIS A 349 3.44 -15.24 7.63
CA HIS A 349 4.20 -14.34 8.49
C HIS A 349 5.69 -14.72 8.54
N HIS A 350 6.02 -16.00 8.67
CA HIS A 350 7.40 -16.47 8.55
C HIS A 350 8.02 -16.25 7.15
N ILE A 351 7.21 -16.16 6.08
CA ILE A 351 7.70 -15.83 4.73
C ILE A 351 7.87 -14.31 4.55
N ALA A 352 6.88 -13.54 5.01
CA ALA A 352 6.86 -12.08 4.89
C ALA A 352 7.93 -11.43 5.78
N CYS A 353 8.06 -11.87 7.04
CA CYS A 353 8.89 -11.28 8.09
C CYS A 353 9.74 -12.35 8.81
N PRO A 354 10.68 -13.01 8.10
CA PRO A 354 11.34 -14.23 8.54
C PRO A 354 12.24 -14.06 9.77
N SER A 355 12.81 -12.88 10.02
CA SER A 355 13.58 -12.66 11.26
C SER A 355 12.64 -12.41 12.44
N LEU A 356 11.70 -11.47 12.30
CA LEU A 356 10.80 -11.02 13.36
C LEU A 356 10.04 -12.17 14.04
N PHE A 357 9.43 -13.08 13.26
CA PHE A 357 8.67 -14.21 13.81
C PHE A 357 9.53 -15.39 14.28
N THR A 358 10.87 -15.29 14.24
CA THR A 358 11.76 -16.26 14.91
C THR A 358 12.22 -15.79 16.29
N LEU A 359 11.87 -14.57 16.70
CA LEU A 359 12.19 -14.00 18.00
C LEU A 359 11.20 -14.50 19.07
N SER A 360 11.65 -14.54 20.33
CA SER A 360 10.75 -14.61 21.47
C SER A 360 9.95 -13.31 21.64
N SER A 361 8.87 -13.34 22.43
CA SER A 361 8.04 -12.15 22.66
C SER A 361 8.78 -10.99 23.32
N GLU A 362 9.76 -11.28 24.19
CA GLU A 362 10.61 -10.27 24.83
C GLU A 362 11.55 -9.62 23.79
N GLU A 363 12.20 -10.41 22.94
CA GLU A 363 13.08 -9.93 21.87
C GLU A 363 12.30 -9.12 20.82
N GLY A 364 11.12 -9.58 20.41
CA GLY A 364 10.25 -8.88 19.48
C GLY A 364 9.76 -7.52 20.01
N ALA A 365 9.29 -7.48 21.26
CA ALA A 365 8.89 -6.24 21.91
C ALA A 365 10.08 -5.28 22.14
N SER A 366 11.23 -5.81 22.57
CA SER A 366 12.47 -5.04 22.74
C SER A 366 12.95 -4.42 21.42
N LEU A 367 12.90 -5.18 20.32
CA LEU A 367 13.25 -4.68 18.99
C LEU A 367 12.28 -3.59 18.52
N PHE A 368 10.97 -3.79 18.67
CA PHE A 368 9.96 -2.77 18.36
C PHE A 368 10.19 -1.48 19.16
N ASN A 369 10.45 -1.59 20.47
CA ASN A 369 10.69 -0.43 21.33
C ASN A 369 11.93 0.37 20.92
N GLN A 370 13.01 -0.27 20.46
CA GLN A 370 14.18 0.44 19.92
C GLN A 370 13.84 1.31 18.70
N TYR A 371 12.95 0.84 17.81
CA TYR A 371 12.45 1.61 16.67
C TYR A 371 11.53 2.77 17.09
N TYR A 372 10.67 2.55 18.09
CA TYR A 372 9.69 3.54 18.55
C TYR A 372 10.32 4.65 19.40
N GLU A 373 11.05 4.29 20.47
CA GLU A 373 11.62 5.24 21.43
C GLU A 373 12.62 6.19 20.77
N GLY A 374 13.39 5.69 19.78
CA GLY A 374 14.34 6.50 19.03
C GLY A 374 13.73 7.62 18.18
N LEU A 375 12.41 7.60 17.93
CA LEU A 375 11.71 8.69 17.25
C LEU A 375 11.22 9.80 18.19
N LEU A 376 11.11 9.53 19.50
CA LEU A 376 10.51 10.45 20.48
C LEU A 376 11.27 11.77 20.64
N ASP A 377 12.57 11.78 20.36
CA ASP A 377 13.38 13.01 20.45
C ASP A 377 13.27 13.92 19.22
N LEU A 378 12.79 13.41 18.08
CA LEU A 378 12.77 14.16 16.82
C LEU A 378 11.93 15.46 16.88
N PRO A 379 10.75 15.52 17.54
CA PRO A 379 10.04 16.77 17.78
C PRO A 379 10.84 17.82 18.55
N ARG A 380 11.67 17.42 19.54
CA ARG A 380 12.52 18.35 20.29
C ARG A 380 13.70 18.85 19.46
N GLN A 381 14.23 18.01 18.57
CA GLN A 381 15.35 18.38 17.69
C GLN A 381 14.93 19.24 16.49
N LEU A 382 13.72 19.03 15.95
CA LEU A 382 13.34 19.54 14.63
C LEU A 382 12.29 20.65 14.63
N ASN A 383 11.51 20.83 15.70
CA ASN A 383 10.43 21.81 15.67
C ASN A 383 10.92 23.27 15.64
N SER A 384 10.16 24.10 14.93
CA SER A 384 10.46 25.51 14.65
C SER A 384 9.24 26.21 14.07
N GLU A 385 9.21 27.53 14.08
CA GLU A 385 8.06 28.36 13.63
C GLU A 385 7.40 27.91 12.31
N GLY A 386 8.17 27.54 11.28
CA GLY A 386 7.64 27.08 9.99
C GLY A 386 7.42 25.56 9.84
N PHE A 387 7.75 24.76 10.86
CA PHE A 387 7.76 23.29 10.79
C PHE A 387 7.51 22.63 12.14
N ALA A 388 6.47 21.81 12.20
CA ALA A 388 6.18 20.93 13.33
C ALA A 388 6.22 19.46 12.90
N VAL A 389 6.82 18.60 13.73
CA VAL A 389 6.66 17.14 13.71
C VAL A 389 6.20 16.69 15.09
N THR A 390 5.39 15.64 15.14
CA THR A 390 4.90 15.04 16.39
C THR A 390 4.80 13.53 16.26
N VAL A 391 5.14 12.77 17.31
CA VAL A 391 5.08 11.30 17.29
C VAL A 391 3.69 10.84 17.72
N ASN A 392 3.06 10.01 16.89
CA ASN A 392 1.70 9.53 17.10
C ASN A 392 1.64 8.00 17.18
N ARG A 393 1.59 7.50 18.42
CA ARG A 393 1.51 6.08 18.78
C ARG A 393 0.09 5.47 18.70
N ALA A 394 -0.86 6.11 18.02
CA ALA A 394 -2.28 5.69 18.00
C ALA A 394 -2.52 4.23 17.61
N LEU A 395 -1.62 3.65 16.80
CA LEU A 395 -1.70 2.26 16.33
C LEU A 395 -0.71 1.32 17.02
N ASN A 396 0.00 1.78 18.06
CA ASN A 396 0.81 0.88 18.88
C ASN A 396 -0.11 -0.10 19.59
N MET A 397 0.28 -1.37 19.59
CA MET A 397 -0.42 -2.44 20.28
C MET A 397 0.59 -3.49 20.75
N GLU A 398 0.39 -4.02 21.93
CA GLU A 398 1.17 -5.11 22.53
C GLU A 398 0.64 -6.48 22.11
N ARG A 399 -0.67 -6.57 21.81
CA ARG A 399 -1.38 -7.77 21.36
C ARG A 399 -2.49 -7.40 20.39
N LEU A 400 -2.91 -8.34 19.53
CA LEU A 400 -4.10 -8.16 18.73
C LEU A 400 -5.36 -8.19 19.62
N PRO A 401 -6.32 -7.28 19.41
CA PRO A 401 -7.62 -7.34 20.08
C PRO A 401 -8.27 -8.72 19.87
N GLN A 402 -8.84 -9.29 20.92
CA GLN A 402 -9.47 -10.61 20.88
C GLN A 402 -10.99 -10.54 21.07
N ILE A 403 -11.72 -11.40 20.36
CA ILE A 403 -13.14 -11.68 20.61
C ILE A 403 -13.25 -13.17 20.99
N TRP A 404 -13.89 -13.43 22.13
CA TRP A 404 -14.08 -14.79 22.68
C TRP A 404 -12.79 -15.64 22.76
N GLY A 405 -11.65 -15.01 23.06
CA GLY A 405 -10.36 -15.68 23.19
C GLY A 405 -9.65 -16.00 21.85
N THR A 406 -10.12 -15.43 20.73
CA THR A 406 -9.44 -15.54 19.42
C THR A 406 -9.18 -14.16 18.82
N PRO A 407 -8.12 -13.96 18.01
CA PRO A 407 -7.81 -12.66 17.43
C PRO A 407 -8.95 -12.11 16.55
N HIS A 408 -9.15 -10.80 16.60
CA HIS A 408 -10.19 -10.12 15.86
C HIS A 408 -9.84 -10.03 14.36
N TYR A 409 -10.10 -11.11 13.62
CA TYR A 409 -9.68 -11.24 12.21
C TYR A 409 -10.30 -10.21 11.25
N ALA A 410 -11.35 -9.47 11.62
CA ALA A 410 -11.82 -8.35 10.81
C ALA A 410 -10.81 -7.20 10.76
N LEU A 411 -9.83 -7.14 11.67
CA LEU A 411 -8.75 -6.16 11.61
C LEU A 411 -7.77 -6.40 10.45
N LEU A 412 -7.74 -7.60 9.88
CA LEU A 412 -6.73 -8.03 8.93
C LEU A 412 -7.32 -8.14 7.51
N ALA A 413 -6.54 -7.74 6.52
CA ALA A 413 -6.80 -7.96 5.10
C ALA A 413 -6.71 -9.45 4.75
N ILE A 414 -7.13 -9.83 3.54
CA ILE A 414 -7.23 -11.24 3.11
C ILE A 414 -5.88 -12.00 3.04
N ASP A 415 -4.75 -11.32 3.24
CA ASP A 415 -3.42 -11.91 3.36
C ASP A 415 -2.98 -12.17 4.82
N CYS A 416 -3.86 -11.90 5.79
CA CYS A 416 -3.62 -11.96 7.24
C CYS A 416 -2.59 -10.95 7.78
N PHE A 417 -2.10 -10.02 6.96
CA PHE A 417 -0.96 -9.17 7.32
C PHE A 417 -1.26 -7.68 7.27
N HIS A 418 -1.89 -7.19 6.19
CA HIS A 418 -2.22 -5.77 6.07
C HIS A 418 -3.51 -5.41 6.80
N PHE A 419 -3.77 -4.11 6.96
CA PHE A 419 -5.01 -3.60 7.53
C PHE A 419 -6.20 -3.82 6.60
N SER A 420 -7.33 -4.25 7.15
CA SER A 420 -8.60 -4.25 6.43
C SER A 420 -9.19 -2.83 6.31
N GLY A 421 -10.21 -2.65 5.47
CA GLY A 421 -10.99 -1.41 5.40
C GLY A 421 -11.73 -1.05 6.70
N PHE A 422 -11.92 -2.01 7.61
CA PHE A 422 -12.35 -1.73 8.99
C PHE A 422 -11.23 -1.09 9.81
N THR A 423 -10.03 -1.67 9.79
CA THR A 423 -8.87 -1.11 10.48
C THR A 423 -8.47 0.24 9.92
N HIS A 424 -8.64 0.51 8.64
CA HIS A 424 -8.40 1.83 8.07
C HIS A 424 -9.35 2.91 8.64
N ASP A 425 -10.64 2.61 8.80
CA ASP A 425 -11.61 3.55 9.41
C ASP A 425 -11.28 3.80 10.89
N VAL A 426 -11.01 2.72 11.63
CA VAL A 426 -10.57 2.77 13.03
C VAL A 426 -9.26 3.56 13.18
N ALA A 427 -8.27 3.29 12.33
CA ALA A 427 -6.97 3.95 12.39
C ALA A 427 -7.11 5.46 12.18
N ALA A 428 -7.96 5.91 11.24
CA ALA A 428 -8.22 7.33 11.03
C ALA A 428 -8.84 7.99 12.28
N LYS A 429 -9.80 7.32 12.94
CA LYS A 429 -10.41 7.79 14.20
C LYS A 429 -9.37 7.97 15.31
N LEU A 430 -8.51 6.97 15.54
CA LEU A 430 -7.49 6.98 16.60
C LEU A 430 -6.34 7.97 16.32
N VAL A 431 -5.83 7.99 15.08
CA VAL A 431 -4.76 8.90 14.66
C VAL A 431 -5.21 10.35 14.78
N TRP A 432 -6.43 10.67 14.31
CA TRP A 432 -7.02 12.00 14.47
C TRP A 432 -7.18 12.41 15.94
N GLN A 433 -7.73 11.51 16.76
CA GLN A 433 -7.91 11.76 18.19
C GLN A 433 -6.59 12.10 18.90
N ASN A 434 -5.48 11.48 18.49
CA ASN A 434 -4.15 11.77 19.04
C ASN A 434 -3.52 13.07 18.50
N ILE A 435 -3.75 13.42 17.22
CA ILE A 435 -3.31 14.71 16.66
C ILE A 435 -3.93 15.89 17.42
N LEU A 436 -5.16 15.74 17.91
CA LEU A 436 -5.86 16.74 18.71
C LEU A 436 -5.46 16.78 20.20
N LYS A 437 -4.56 15.90 20.67
CA LYS A 437 -4.18 15.80 22.08
C LYS A 437 -2.69 16.11 22.33
N PRO A 438 -2.37 16.76 23.46
CA PRO A 438 -0.99 16.91 23.91
C PRO A 438 -0.40 15.53 24.17
N GLU A 439 0.92 15.41 24.04
CA GLU A 439 1.64 14.13 24.03
C GLU A 439 1.31 13.23 25.24
N TYR A 440 1.28 13.80 26.45
CA TYR A 440 0.96 13.09 27.70
C TYR A 440 -0.46 12.50 27.76
N ALA A 441 -1.39 12.95 26.90
CA ALA A 441 -2.78 12.49 26.85
C ALA A 441 -3.07 11.56 25.65
N ARG A 442 -2.07 11.22 24.84
CA ARG A 442 -2.22 10.36 23.66
C ARG A 442 -2.37 8.90 24.05
N GLY A 443 -3.42 8.29 23.51
CA GLY A 443 -3.68 6.85 23.65
C GLY A 443 -2.91 6.02 22.64
N ASP A 444 -3.07 4.72 22.77
CA ASP A 444 -2.64 3.69 21.83
C ASP A 444 -3.83 2.72 21.61
N ALA A 445 -3.61 1.59 20.93
CA ALA A 445 -4.66 0.62 20.60
C ALA A 445 -4.73 -0.57 21.57
N ASN A 446 -4.07 -0.52 22.73
CA ASN A 446 -3.98 -1.65 23.66
C ASN A 446 -5.32 -2.03 24.30
N ASP A 447 -6.11 -1.05 24.76
CA ASP A 447 -7.44 -1.27 25.32
C ASP A 447 -8.54 -1.07 24.27
N PHE A 448 -8.46 -1.85 23.19
CA PHE A 448 -9.31 -1.70 22.01
C PHE A 448 -10.82 -1.69 22.30
N ALA A 449 -11.25 -2.40 23.36
CA ALA A 449 -12.66 -2.50 23.73
C ALA A 449 -13.23 -1.22 24.36
N SER A 450 -12.40 -0.34 24.92
CA SER A 450 -12.82 0.96 25.49
C SER A 450 -12.70 2.14 24.51
N LEU A 451 -12.10 1.91 23.33
CA LEU A 451 -11.89 2.97 22.34
C LEU A 451 -13.23 3.50 21.79
N PRO A 452 -13.39 4.83 21.60
CA PRO A 452 -14.62 5.46 21.13
C PRO A 452 -14.81 5.33 19.61
N LEU A 453 -14.80 4.09 19.09
CA LEU A 453 -14.78 3.79 17.64
C LEU A 453 -16.07 4.14 16.88
N GLN A 454 -17.12 4.53 17.60
CA GLN A 454 -18.44 4.89 17.07
C GLN A 454 -18.49 6.31 16.47
N SER A 455 -17.49 7.16 16.76
CA SER A 455 -17.60 8.59 16.50
C SER A 455 -16.22 9.25 16.36
N VAL A 456 -16.09 10.27 15.52
CA VAL A 456 -14.84 11.03 15.34
C VAL A 456 -14.72 12.15 16.38
N ALA A 457 -13.52 12.40 16.88
CA ALA A 457 -13.26 13.46 17.84
C ALA A 457 -13.38 14.87 17.22
N CYS A 458 -14.02 15.80 17.95
CA CYS A 458 -13.99 17.23 17.64
C CYS A 458 -12.72 17.89 18.25
N PRO A 459 -12.07 18.82 17.55
CA PRO A 459 -11.04 19.68 18.16
C PRO A 459 -11.65 20.52 19.29
N SER A 460 -10.86 20.88 20.30
CA SER A 460 -11.38 21.59 21.48
C SER A 460 -11.67 23.07 21.18
N GLU A 461 -12.75 23.62 21.73
CA GLU A 461 -13.07 25.05 21.65
C GLU A 461 -12.03 25.91 22.40
N MET A 462 -11.45 25.38 23.49
CA MET A 462 -10.41 26.06 24.27
C MET A 462 -9.03 26.00 23.60
N CYS A 463 -8.79 24.99 22.76
CA CYS A 463 -7.53 24.78 22.07
C CYS A 463 -7.78 23.97 20.78
N SER A 464 -8.05 24.69 19.70
CA SER A 464 -8.46 24.12 18.41
C SER A 464 -7.29 23.70 17.51
N TYR A 465 -6.04 23.80 18.00
CA TYR A 465 -4.84 23.53 17.23
C TYR A 465 -4.49 22.04 17.15
N LEU A 466 -3.83 21.64 16.06
CA LEU A 466 -3.10 20.38 16.01
C LEU A 466 -1.96 20.43 17.05
N GLN A 467 -1.84 19.38 17.86
CA GLN A 467 -0.99 19.42 19.05
C GLN A 467 0.46 19.01 18.75
N SER A 468 1.39 19.88 19.14
CA SER A 468 2.84 19.65 19.11
C SER A 468 3.45 19.93 20.49
N ASN A 469 4.75 19.62 20.68
CA ASN A 469 5.46 19.91 21.92
C ASN A 469 5.72 21.42 22.17
N LEU A 470 5.40 22.29 21.21
CA LEU A 470 5.52 23.75 21.32
C LEU A 470 4.15 24.48 21.19
N THR A 471 3.04 23.74 21.16
CA THR A 471 1.69 24.33 21.19
C THR A 471 1.42 24.86 22.59
N ASP A 472 1.04 26.13 22.72
CA ASP A 472 0.97 26.86 24.00
C ASP A 472 -0.30 26.56 24.82
N CYS A 473 -1.34 26.02 24.18
CA CYS A 473 -2.55 25.53 24.81
C CYS A 473 -2.68 24.00 24.73
N ALA A 474 -3.42 23.45 25.69
CA ALA A 474 -3.80 22.04 25.70
C ALA A 474 -5.22 21.89 26.23
N SER A 475 -5.96 20.92 25.69
CA SER A 475 -7.25 20.51 26.25
C SER A 475 -7.41 19.00 26.14
N THR A 476 -7.69 18.35 27.26
CA THR A 476 -8.03 16.92 27.31
C THR A 476 -9.54 16.68 27.21
N LYS A 477 -10.35 17.74 27.25
CA LYS A 477 -11.79 17.68 27.07
C LYS A 477 -12.14 17.79 25.58
N PRO A 478 -12.86 16.81 24.99
CA PRO A 478 -13.40 16.97 23.65
C PRO A 478 -14.37 18.16 23.63
N ALA A 479 -14.44 18.88 22.51
CA ALA A 479 -15.50 19.89 22.36
C ALA A 479 -16.88 19.24 22.40
N THR A 480 -17.86 19.99 22.88
CA THR A 480 -19.25 19.57 22.87
C THR A 480 -19.73 19.49 21.42
N ARG A 481 -20.32 18.37 21.00
CA ARG A 481 -20.98 18.31 19.69
C ARG A 481 -22.14 19.31 19.68
N VAL A 482 -22.32 20.01 18.57
CA VAL A 482 -23.39 21.01 18.43
C VAL A 482 -24.75 20.30 18.52
N LEU A 483 -25.45 20.54 19.63
CA LEU A 483 -26.82 20.11 19.81
C LEU A 483 -27.74 20.97 18.95
N VAL A 484 -28.11 20.43 17.78
CA VAL A 484 -29.17 21.00 16.95
C VAL A 484 -30.50 20.39 17.40
N ASP A 485 -31.43 21.23 17.84
CA ASP A 485 -32.79 20.80 18.19
C ASP A 485 -33.43 20.04 17.03
N SER A 486 -33.93 18.83 17.32
CA SER A 486 -34.45 17.91 16.31
C SER A 486 -35.72 18.41 15.62
N ALA A 487 -36.30 19.52 16.09
CA ALA A 487 -37.48 20.17 15.51
C ALA A 487 -37.25 20.66 14.07
N ILE A 488 -36.03 21.06 13.71
CA ILE A 488 -35.75 21.70 12.40
C ILE A 488 -35.73 20.68 11.24
N ILE A 489 -35.48 19.39 11.51
CA ILE A 489 -35.48 18.31 10.50
C ILE A 489 -36.89 17.68 10.38
N THR A 490 -37.93 18.52 10.27
CA THR A 490 -39.29 18.10 9.87
C THR A 490 -39.75 18.81 8.59
N GLY A 491 -38.81 19.17 7.71
CA GLY A 491 -39.05 19.79 6.40
C GLY A 491 -39.00 18.81 5.22
N LYS A 492 -40.17 18.40 4.72
CA LYS A 492 -40.39 17.74 3.40
C LYS A 492 -39.76 16.36 3.19
N ASN A 493 -40.34 15.35 3.84
CA ASN A 493 -40.31 13.97 3.33
C ASN A 493 -41.16 13.83 2.05
N SER A 494 -40.54 13.89 0.87
CA SER A 494 -41.17 13.53 -0.41
C SER A 494 -40.81 12.10 -0.86
N LYS A 495 -41.62 11.13 -0.43
CA LYS A 495 -41.70 9.78 -1.03
C LYS A 495 -42.92 9.73 -1.97
N PRO A 496 -43.04 8.82 -2.97
CA PRO A 496 -42.04 7.89 -3.53
C PRO A 496 -42.08 7.81 -5.08
N ALA A 497 -41.23 8.55 -5.81
CA ALA A 497 -41.12 8.37 -7.28
C ALA A 497 -40.21 7.18 -7.68
N ALA A 498 -39.15 6.93 -6.91
CA ALA A 498 -38.11 5.95 -7.25
C ALA A 498 -38.59 4.47 -7.19
N VAL A 499 -39.57 4.14 -6.33
CA VAL A 499 -40.02 2.76 -6.13
C VAL A 499 -40.76 2.21 -7.36
N MET A 500 -41.50 3.07 -8.07
CA MET A 500 -42.23 2.67 -9.29
C MET A 500 -41.30 2.44 -10.49
N ALA A 501 -40.16 3.16 -10.56
CA ALA A 501 -39.19 2.99 -11.64
C ALA A 501 -38.50 1.62 -11.59
N VAL A 502 -38.13 1.13 -10.40
CA VAL A 502 -37.45 -0.16 -10.22
C VAL A 502 -38.37 -1.33 -10.61
N PHE A 503 -39.66 -1.28 -10.25
CA PHE A 503 -40.63 -2.30 -10.67
C PHE A 503 -40.85 -2.35 -12.20
N GLY A 504 -40.87 -1.19 -12.86
CA GLY A 504 -41.00 -1.11 -14.32
C GLY A 504 -39.83 -1.78 -15.07
N VAL A 505 -38.59 -1.58 -14.59
CA VAL A 505 -37.39 -2.19 -15.18
C VAL A 505 -37.39 -3.71 -15.02
N LEU A 506 -37.74 -4.22 -13.83
CA LEU A 506 -37.79 -5.66 -13.58
C LEU A 506 -38.86 -6.38 -14.43
N MET A 507 -40.04 -5.77 -14.59
CA MET A 507 -41.07 -6.24 -15.53
C MET A 507 -40.59 -6.24 -16.98
N GLY A 508 -39.90 -5.18 -17.42
CA GLY A 508 -39.32 -5.09 -18.76
C GLY A 508 -38.32 -6.21 -19.05
N CYS A 509 -37.40 -6.49 -18.11
CA CYS A 509 -36.44 -7.58 -18.21
C CYS A 509 -37.12 -8.97 -18.30
N ALA A 510 -38.16 -9.22 -17.50
CA ALA A 510 -38.90 -10.48 -17.53
C ALA A 510 -39.61 -10.71 -18.89
N ILE A 511 -40.24 -9.67 -19.45
CA ILE A 511 -40.89 -9.74 -20.77
C ILE A 511 -39.85 -9.99 -21.87
N PHE A 512 -38.69 -9.33 -21.81
CA PHE A 512 -37.61 -9.51 -22.80
C PHE A 512 -37.00 -10.92 -22.75
N ALA A 513 -36.84 -11.48 -21.55
CA ALA A 513 -36.40 -12.87 -21.36
C ALA A 513 -37.43 -13.88 -21.91
N ALA A 514 -38.73 -13.68 -21.66
CA ALA A 514 -39.79 -14.51 -22.23
C ALA A 514 -39.81 -14.45 -23.77
N GLY A 515 -39.64 -13.24 -24.34
CA GLY A 515 -39.57 -13.02 -25.79
C GLY A 515 -38.37 -13.72 -26.47
N THR A 516 -37.19 -13.66 -25.84
CA THR A 516 -35.99 -14.36 -26.35
C THR A 516 -36.13 -15.88 -26.27
N VAL A 517 -36.64 -16.43 -25.16
CA VAL A 517 -36.93 -17.87 -25.05
C VAL A 517 -37.95 -18.33 -26.10
N ALA A 518 -39.06 -17.59 -26.30
CA ALA A 518 -40.04 -17.90 -27.33
C ALA A 518 -39.46 -17.87 -28.76
N THR A 519 -38.52 -16.96 -29.01
CA THR A 519 -37.82 -16.84 -30.30
C THR A 519 -36.87 -18.01 -30.53
N ILE A 520 -36.09 -18.41 -29.51
CA ILE A 520 -35.21 -19.60 -29.55
C ILE A 520 -36.03 -20.88 -29.79
N VAL A 521 -37.17 -21.04 -29.12
CA VAL A 521 -38.08 -22.19 -29.32
C VAL A 521 -38.66 -22.21 -30.74
N ARG A 522 -39.08 -21.05 -31.29
CA ARG A 522 -39.49 -20.94 -32.71
C ARG A 522 -38.35 -21.30 -33.67
N PHE A 523 -37.12 -20.85 -33.40
CA PHE A 523 -35.96 -21.14 -34.24
C PHE A 523 -35.61 -22.64 -34.21
N ARG A 524 -35.60 -23.28 -33.04
CA ARG A 524 -35.44 -24.74 -32.89
C ARG A 524 -36.53 -25.52 -33.64
N ARG A 525 -37.80 -25.09 -33.57
CA ARG A 525 -38.91 -25.73 -34.32
C ARG A 525 -38.74 -25.58 -35.85
N ARG A 526 -38.30 -24.41 -36.35
CA ARG A 526 -37.98 -24.20 -37.78
C ARG A 526 -36.78 -25.03 -38.23
N TYR A 527 -35.73 -25.13 -37.42
CA TYR A 527 -34.56 -25.95 -37.71
C TYR A 527 -34.95 -27.44 -37.80
N LYS A 528 -35.75 -27.95 -36.85
CA LYS A 528 -36.21 -29.36 -36.87
C LYS A 528 -37.08 -29.70 -38.08
N ARG A 529 -37.89 -28.75 -38.61
CA ARG A 529 -38.60 -28.95 -39.88
C ARG A 529 -37.65 -29.05 -41.08
N ARG A 530 -36.66 -28.14 -41.21
CA ARG A 530 -35.69 -28.17 -42.32
C ARG A 530 -34.82 -29.43 -42.35
N VAL A 531 -34.58 -30.08 -41.20
CA VAL A 531 -33.83 -31.35 -41.13
C VAL A 531 -34.69 -32.53 -41.61
N ASN A 532 -36.00 -32.53 -41.32
CA ASN A 532 -36.92 -33.57 -41.79
C ASN A 532 -37.30 -33.46 -43.29
N GLU A 533 -37.01 -32.34 -43.95
CA GLU A 533 -37.24 -32.12 -45.38
C GLU A 533 -36.01 -32.47 -46.26
N ARG A 534 -34.95 -33.05 -45.69
CA ARG A 534 -33.72 -33.47 -46.40
C ARG A 534 -33.30 -34.92 -46.13
N THR A 535 -34.22 -35.85 -46.38
CA THR A 535 -33.87 -37.20 -46.84
C THR A 535 -35.00 -37.67 -47.76
N PRO A 536 -34.71 -38.01 -49.03
CA PRO A 536 -34.65 -39.45 -49.32
C PRO A 536 -33.58 -39.83 -50.37
N LEU A 537 -33.48 -41.15 -50.61
CA LEU A 537 -32.84 -41.83 -51.75
C LEU A 537 -31.30 -41.84 -51.80
N LEU A 538 -30.73 -42.95 -51.32
CA LEU A 538 -29.61 -43.63 -51.98
C LEU A 538 -29.63 -45.12 -51.55
N THR A 539 -30.29 -45.96 -52.35
CA THR A 539 -30.32 -47.42 -52.18
C THR A 539 -30.32 -48.06 -53.57
N ALA A 540 -29.21 -48.70 -53.95
CA ALA A 540 -29.00 -49.52 -55.17
C ALA A 540 -29.24 -48.80 -56.53
N HIS A 541 -28.52 -49.01 -57.63
CA HIS A 541 -27.53 -49.99 -58.11
C HIS A 541 -26.46 -49.26 -59.00
N TYR A 542 -25.48 -49.86 -59.70
CA TYR A 542 -25.11 -51.26 -59.98
C TYR A 542 -23.58 -51.48 -59.81
N TYR A 543 -22.99 -52.43 -60.54
CA TYR A 543 -21.61 -52.90 -60.58
C TYR A 543 -20.75 -52.12 -61.61
N GLU A 544 -19.43 -52.01 -61.36
CA GLU A 544 -18.40 -52.73 -62.14
C GLU A 544 -17.20 -53.06 -61.23
#